data_AF-A0A9P5WAR2-F1
#
_entry.id   AF-A0A9P5WAR2-F1
#
_cell.length_a   1.000
_cell.length_b   1.000
_cell.length_c   1.000
_cell.angle_alpha   90.00
_cell.angle_beta   90.00
_cell.angle_gamma   90.00
#
_symmetry.space_group_name_H-M   'P 1'
#
loop_
_entity.id
_entity.type
_entity.pdbx_description
1 polymer ?
#
loop_
_entity_poly.entity_id
_entity_poly.type
_entity_poly.pdbx_seq_one_letter_code
_entity_poly.pdbx_strand_id
1 'polypeptide(L)'
;VVTFTTAEKTICWTVLEFLDQETSKTNNNFRSSEWGPEAADVMCKEIRDYPAVRGMKMGDLIDATPKEVICKVMLEEKLFETWTYGRTVLMGDACHKMNPSAGLGALTAMGDAVVLANYINTLTTVGSEDVEKVLKAYTAERYPVGKASVEISADRSKTIKQDFTARLMRAIIKHIPKWLWIAINAKSIRSRPQISFLPLVEDKCKVKVFHQPSLKDTRPKDMAVDV
;
A
#
# COMPACT_ATOMS: atom_id res chain seq x y z
N VAL A 1 -13.48 -12.03 1.52
CA VAL A 1 -13.63 -11.66 2.95
C VAL A 1 -12.28 -11.77 3.64
N VAL A 2 -11.86 -10.72 4.34
CA VAL A 2 -10.68 -10.71 5.21
C VAL A 2 -11.12 -10.20 6.57
N THR A 3 -10.67 -10.85 7.65
CA THR A 3 -10.97 -10.48 9.03
C THR A 3 -9.68 -10.40 9.83
N PHE A 4 -9.57 -9.43 10.73
CA PHE A 4 -8.44 -9.31 11.65
C PHE A 4 -8.89 -8.81 13.02
N THR A 5 -8.20 -9.25 14.07
CA THR A 5 -8.45 -8.82 15.44
C THR A 5 -7.55 -7.65 15.79
N THR A 6 -8.10 -6.63 16.43
CA THR A 6 -7.36 -5.45 16.89
C THR A 6 -6.81 -5.67 18.30
N ALA A 7 -5.92 -4.77 18.76
CA ALA A 7 -5.42 -4.77 20.13
C ALA A 7 -6.55 -4.57 21.18
N GLU A 8 -7.63 -3.89 20.79
CA GLU A 8 -8.81 -3.62 21.61
C GLU A 8 -9.79 -4.81 21.66
N LYS A 9 -9.39 -5.97 21.13
CA LYS A 9 -10.21 -7.19 21.06
C LYS A 9 -11.47 -7.02 20.21
N THR A 10 -11.47 -6.06 19.29
CA THR A 10 -12.53 -5.91 18.27
C THR A 10 -12.17 -6.69 17.02
N ILE A 11 -13.17 -7.07 16.23
CA ILE A 11 -12.98 -7.70 14.92
C ILE A 11 -13.25 -6.64 13.85
N CYS A 12 -12.26 -6.41 13.01
CA CYS A 12 -12.45 -5.66 11.77
C CYS A 12 -12.62 -6.65 10.62
N TRP A 13 -13.47 -6.30 9.68
CA TRP A 13 -13.71 -7.09 8.49
C TRP A 13 -13.68 -6.20 7.24
N THR A 14 -13.29 -6.80 6.12
CA THR A 14 -13.36 -6.17 4.81
C THR A 14 -13.76 -7.20 3.76
N VAL A 15 -14.56 -6.78 2.80
CA VAL A 15 -14.87 -7.57 1.61
C VAL A 15 -14.31 -6.83 0.41
N LEU A 16 -13.38 -7.49 -0.28
CA LEU A 16 -12.74 -6.98 -1.47
C LEU A 16 -13.27 -7.75 -2.67
N GLU A 17 -13.79 -7.01 -3.63
CA GLU A 17 -14.17 -7.51 -4.95
C GLU A 17 -13.23 -6.87 -5.97
N PHE A 18 -12.52 -7.70 -6.74
CA PHE A 18 -11.60 -7.23 -7.77
C PHE A 18 -12.32 -7.24 -9.11
N LEU A 19 -12.50 -6.06 -9.69
CA LEU A 19 -13.11 -5.87 -10.99
C LEU A 19 -12.03 -5.76 -12.06
N ASP A 20 -12.25 -6.40 -13.20
CA ASP A 20 -11.47 -6.20 -14.42
C ASP A 20 -12.04 -5.06 -15.28
N GLN A 21 -11.42 -4.78 -16.43
CA GLN A 21 -11.85 -3.69 -17.31
C GLN A 21 -13.25 -3.87 -17.91
N GLU A 22 -13.78 -5.08 -17.99
CA GLU A 22 -15.11 -5.32 -18.55
C GLU A 22 -16.17 -5.30 -17.45
N THR A 23 -15.93 -6.01 -16.36
CA THR A 23 -16.79 -6.04 -15.18
C THR A 23 -16.90 -4.67 -14.53
N SER A 24 -15.84 -3.84 -14.55
CA SER A 24 -15.94 -2.44 -14.07
C SER A 24 -16.90 -1.58 -14.89
N LYS A 25 -17.14 -1.88 -16.18
CA LYS A 25 -18.06 -1.11 -17.04
C LYS A 25 -19.52 -1.53 -16.88
N THR A 26 -19.76 -2.79 -16.55
CA THR A 26 -21.11 -3.39 -16.50
C THR A 26 -21.69 -3.50 -15.10
N ASN A 27 -20.85 -3.44 -14.06
CA ASN A 27 -21.29 -3.59 -12.68
C ASN A 27 -21.93 -2.29 -12.14
N ASN A 28 -23.26 -2.16 -12.36
CA ASN A 28 -24.03 -0.98 -11.95
C ASN A 28 -24.01 -0.72 -10.44
N ASN A 29 -23.85 -1.76 -9.62
CA ASN A 29 -23.73 -1.65 -8.17
C ASN A 29 -22.51 -0.85 -7.72
N PHE A 30 -21.52 -0.62 -8.59
CA PHE A 30 -20.25 0.04 -8.26
C PHE A 30 -20.06 1.37 -8.99
N ARG A 31 -21.09 1.90 -9.67
CA ARG A 31 -20.98 3.22 -10.34
C ARG A 31 -21.17 4.41 -9.39
N SER A 32 -21.71 4.18 -8.19
CA SER A 32 -21.83 5.21 -7.17
C SER A 32 -20.49 5.39 -6.46
N SER A 33 -19.86 6.54 -6.67
CA SER A 33 -18.77 7.08 -5.87
C SER A 33 -19.24 7.53 -4.47
N GLU A 34 -20.34 6.96 -3.98
CA GLU A 34 -20.99 7.38 -2.75
C GLU A 34 -20.25 6.82 -1.55
N TRP A 35 -19.64 7.72 -0.80
CA TRP A 35 -19.03 7.47 0.49
C TRP A 35 -20.13 7.56 1.55
N GLY A 36 -21.01 6.56 1.61
CA GLY A 36 -22.19 6.61 2.47
C GLY A 36 -22.67 5.24 2.95
N PRO A 37 -23.34 5.18 4.11
CA PRO A 37 -23.93 3.94 4.64
C PRO A 37 -24.95 3.30 3.68
N GLU A 38 -25.64 4.11 2.88
CA GLU A 38 -26.67 3.68 1.93
C GLU A 38 -26.09 2.80 0.81
N ALA A 39 -24.93 3.18 0.25
CA ALA A 39 -24.21 2.39 -0.73
C ALA A 39 -23.63 1.09 -0.13
N ALA A 40 -23.28 1.13 1.16
CA ALA A 40 -22.83 -0.05 1.89
C ALA A 40 -23.97 -1.02 2.19
N ASP A 41 -25.19 -0.54 2.45
CA ASP A 41 -26.36 -1.37 2.78
C ASP A 41 -26.74 -2.33 1.65
N VAL A 42 -26.67 -1.90 0.38
CA VAL A 42 -26.93 -2.76 -0.79
C VAL A 42 -25.91 -3.90 -0.85
N MET A 43 -24.63 -3.56 -0.76
CA MET A 43 -23.55 -4.56 -0.79
C MET A 43 -23.64 -5.50 0.41
N CYS A 44 -23.96 -4.98 1.59
CA CYS A 44 -24.14 -5.77 2.80
C CYS A 44 -25.22 -6.84 2.63
N LYS A 45 -26.33 -6.53 1.95
CA LYS A 45 -27.40 -7.50 1.64
C LYS A 45 -26.91 -8.62 0.73
N GLU A 46 -26.09 -8.31 -0.28
CA GLU A 46 -25.59 -9.28 -1.25
C GLU A 46 -24.58 -10.26 -0.63
N ILE A 47 -23.76 -9.79 0.30
CA ILE A 47 -22.68 -10.61 0.88
C ILE A 47 -23.10 -11.38 2.14
N ARG A 48 -24.34 -11.24 2.65
CA ARG A 48 -24.72 -11.78 3.96
C ARG A 48 -24.42 -13.27 4.13
N ASP A 49 -24.63 -14.06 3.10
CA ASP A 49 -24.43 -15.52 3.13
C ASP A 49 -22.98 -15.95 2.92
N TYR A 50 -22.05 -15.01 2.68
CA TYR A 50 -20.66 -15.35 2.44
C TYR A 50 -20.03 -15.93 3.72
N PRO A 51 -19.23 -17.01 3.58
CA PRO A 51 -18.50 -17.55 4.71
C PRO A 51 -17.54 -16.52 5.33
N ALA A 52 -17.59 -16.41 6.65
CA ALA A 52 -16.72 -15.57 7.45
C ALA A 52 -15.86 -16.40 8.42
N VAL A 53 -15.39 -15.79 9.50
CA VAL A 53 -14.48 -16.40 10.48
C VAL A 53 -15.19 -17.49 11.30
N ARG A 54 -14.51 -18.62 11.55
CA ARG A 54 -14.96 -19.68 12.49
C ARG A 54 -16.38 -20.23 12.25
N GLY A 55 -16.80 -20.33 10.98
CA GLY A 55 -18.11 -20.87 10.62
C GLY A 55 -19.26 -19.86 10.71
N MET A 56 -18.97 -18.61 11.06
CA MET A 56 -19.93 -17.51 10.93
C MET A 56 -20.18 -17.16 9.47
N LYS A 57 -21.29 -16.48 9.21
CA LYS A 57 -21.57 -15.80 7.95
C LYS A 57 -21.26 -14.31 8.07
N MET A 58 -21.11 -13.64 6.92
CA MET A 58 -20.94 -12.19 6.91
C MET A 58 -22.13 -11.46 7.52
N GLY A 59 -23.35 -12.00 7.39
CA GLY A 59 -24.54 -11.45 8.02
C GLY A 59 -24.39 -11.28 9.54
N ASP A 60 -23.75 -12.25 10.20
CA ASP A 60 -23.50 -12.19 11.65
C ASP A 60 -22.55 -11.03 12.01
N LEU A 61 -21.52 -10.79 11.18
CA LEU A 61 -20.59 -9.69 11.38
C LEU A 61 -21.22 -8.32 11.05
N ILE A 62 -22.03 -8.26 10.00
CA ILE A 62 -22.75 -7.05 9.59
C ILE A 62 -23.72 -6.63 10.69
N ASP A 63 -24.52 -7.56 11.23
CA ASP A 63 -25.51 -7.25 12.27
C ASP A 63 -24.85 -6.82 13.59
N ALA A 64 -23.63 -7.28 13.86
CA ALA A 64 -22.83 -6.89 15.02
C ALA A 64 -22.04 -5.58 14.82
N THR A 65 -22.02 -5.00 13.61
CA THR A 65 -21.26 -3.79 13.29
C THR A 65 -22.21 -2.58 13.25
N PRO A 66 -21.94 -1.49 13.99
CA PRO A 66 -22.73 -0.26 13.87
C PRO A 66 -22.75 0.23 12.42
N LYS A 67 -23.93 0.52 11.88
CA LYS A 67 -24.10 0.80 10.44
C LYS A 67 -23.31 2.03 10.00
N GLU A 68 -23.19 3.01 10.88
CA GLU A 68 -22.47 4.27 10.67
C GLU A 68 -20.96 4.10 10.47
N VAL A 69 -20.40 2.94 10.86
CA VAL A 69 -18.97 2.64 10.63
C VAL A 69 -18.72 1.69 9.45
N ILE A 70 -19.78 1.25 8.76
CA ILE A 70 -19.65 0.43 7.56
C ILE A 70 -19.58 1.37 6.36
N CYS A 71 -18.44 1.35 5.66
CA CYS A 71 -18.26 2.11 4.44
C CYS A 71 -18.00 1.20 3.25
N LYS A 72 -18.50 1.63 2.10
CA LYS A 72 -18.16 1.06 0.80
C LYS A 72 -17.30 2.07 0.06
N VAL A 73 -16.22 1.58 -0.54
CA VAL A 73 -15.28 2.41 -1.28
C VAL A 73 -14.94 1.72 -2.60
N MET A 74 -15.08 2.45 -3.69
CA MET A 74 -14.50 2.01 -4.97
C MET A 74 -13.05 2.49 -5.06
N LEU A 75 -12.14 1.52 -5.15
CA LEU A 75 -10.72 1.79 -5.25
C LEU A 75 -10.23 1.49 -6.66
N GLU A 76 -9.83 2.53 -7.36
CA GLU A 76 -9.12 2.41 -8.63
C GLU A 76 -7.64 2.11 -8.37
N GLU A 77 -6.99 1.45 -9.34
CA GLU A 77 -5.56 1.23 -9.31
C GLU A 77 -4.91 2.02 -10.45
N LYS A 78 -3.87 2.80 -10.14
CA LYS A 78 -3.17 3.60 -11.13
C LYS A 78 -1.75 3.92 -10.69
N LEU A 79 -0.81 3.64 -11.58
CA LEU A 79 0.54 4.20 -11.53
C LEU A 79 0.66 5.27 -12.62
N PHE A 80 0.98 6.49 -12.22
CA PHE A 80 1.26 7.59 -13.15
C PHE A 80 2.74 7.61 -13.51
N GLU A 81 3.09 7.91 -14.76
CA GLU A 81 4.48 7.96 -15.23
C GLU A 81 5.17 9.29 -14.91
N THR A 82 4.39 10.38 -14.80
CA THR A 82 4.89 11.72 -14.51
C THR A 82 4.50 12.12 -13.10
N TRP A 83 5.49 12.26 -12.22
CA TRP A 83 5.27 12.64 -10.81
C TRP A 83 5.61 14.10 -10.53
N THR A 84 6.31 14.76 -11.45
CA THR A 84 6.85 16.11 -11.23
C THR A 84 6.70 16.97 -12.46
N TYR A 85 6.42 18.25 -12.25
CA TYR A 85 6.42 19.27 -13.30
C TYR A 85 6.77 20.63 -12.69
N GLY A 86 7.86 21.24 -13.15
CA GLY A 86 8.40 22.47 -12.57
C GLY A 86 8.66 22.30 -11.07
N ARG A 87 7.90 23.05 -10.24
CA ARG A 87 8.01 23.02 -8.77
C ARG A 87 6.91 22.18 -8.10
N THR A 88 6.14 21.44 -8.89
CA THR A 88 5.04 20.58 -8.41
C THR A 88 5.50 19.13 -8.38
N VAL A 89 5.14 18.42 -7.31
CA VAL A 89 5.43 17.00 -7.11
C VAL A 89 4.21 16.25 -6.57
N LEU A 90 4.06 15.01 -7.01
CA LEU A 90 3.07 14.05 -6.54
C LEU A 90 3.74 12.99 -5.66
N MET A 91 3.05 12.58 -4.60
CA MET A 91 3.45 11.50 -3.69
C MET A 91 2.22 10.71 -3.22
N GLY A 92 2.45 9.49 -2.73
CA GLY A 92 1.38 8.61 -2.26
C GLY A 92 0.34 8.29 -3.33
N ASP A 93 -0.92 8.21 -2.93
CA ASP A 93 -2.05 7.86 -3.81
C ASP A 93 -2.22 8.82 -5.00
N ALA A 94 -1.65 10.02 -4.94
CA ALA A 94 -1.67 10.96 -6.05
C ALA A 94 -0.84 10.48 -7.27
N CYS A 95 0.14 9.59 -7.08
CA CYS A 95 0.98 9.07 -8.16
C CYS A 95 1.05 7.53 -8.27
N HIS A 96 0.72 6.78 -7.21
CA HIS A 96 0.72 5.30 -7.22
C HIS A 96 -0.43 4.69 -6.39
N LYS A 97 -1.65 4.91 -6.84
CA LYS A 97 -2.84 4.28 -6.25
C LYS A 97 -2.80 2.75 -6.46
N MET A 98 -2.83 1.98 -5.38
CA MET A 98 -2.73 0.52 -5.41
C MET A 98 -3.86 -0.12 -4.62
N ASN A 99 -4.25 -1.35 -4.97
CA ASN A 99 -5.25 -2.06 -4.16
C ASN A 99 -4.74 -2.31 -2.73
N PRO A 100 -5.63 -2.33 -1.71
CA PRO A 100 -5.23 -2.42 -0.31
C PRO A 100 -4.79 -3.83 0.11
N SER A 101 -4.83 -4.81 -0.78
CA SER A 101 -4.60 -6.23 -0.49
C SER A 101 -3.26 -6.53 0.19
N ALA A 102 -2.23 -5.73 -0.12
CA ALA A 102 -0.89 -5.88 0.45
C ALA A 102 -0.59 -4.90 1.60
N GLY A 103 -1.49 -3.93 1.87
CA GLY A 103 -1.27 -2.91 2.91
C GLY A 103 -0.08 -1.98 2.63
N LEU A 104 0.38 -1.88 1.37
CA LEU A 104 1.59 -1.16 1.00
C LEU A 104 1.37 0.33 0.72
N GLY A 105 0.15 0.77 0.41
CA GLY A 105 -0.13 2.17 0.01
C GLY A 105 0.39 3.20 1.00
N ALA A 106 -0.05 3.11 2.26
CA ALA A 106 0.38 4.04 3.31
C ALA A 106 1.89 3.97 3.59
N LEU A 107 2.48 2.77 3.61
CA LEU A 107 3.92 2.59 3.83
C LEU A 107 4.76 3.22 2.70
N THR A 108 4.34 3.03 1.45
CA THR A 108 5.02 3.61 0.28
C THR A 108 4.88 5.13 0.27
N ALA A 109 3.69 5.66 0.60
CA ALA A 109 3.45 7.10 0.71
C ALA A 109 4.29 7.76 1.81
N MET A 110 4.43 7.12 2.98
CA MET A 110 5.33 7.59 4.04
C MET A 110 6.79 7.59 3.56
N GLY A 111 7.21 6.54 2.84
CA GLY A 111 8.54 6.46 2.25
C GLY A 111 8.80 7.58 1.24
N ASP A 112 7.80 7.97 0.46
CA ASP A 112 7.90 9.12 -0.45
C ASP A 112 8.14 10.41 0.32
N ALA A 113 7.39 10.64 1.40
CA ALA A 113 7.54 11.83 2.24
C ALA A 113 8.97 11.96 2.78
N VAL A 114 9.55 10.85 3.26
CA VAL A 114 10.92 10.81 3.78
C VAL A 114 11.94 11.15 2.69
N VAL A 115 11.85 10.49 1.53
CA VAL A 115 12.81 10.70 0.43
C VAL A 115 12.68 12.11 -0.14
N LEU A 116 11.45 12.62 -0.28
CA LEU A 116 11.19 13.98 -0.73
C LEU A 116 11.76 15.01 0.26
N ALA A 117 11.57 14.81 1.57
CA ALA A 117 12.11 15.69 2.59
C ALA A 117 13.65 15.74 2.56
N ASN A 118 14.30 14.58 2.43
CA ASN A 118 15.77 14.49 2.30
C ASN A 118 16.28 15.34 1.14
N TYR A 119 15.63 15.20 -0.02
CA TYR A 119 15.98 15.92 -1.23
C TYR A 119 15.73 17.43 -1.10
N ILE A 120 14.56 17.84 -0.61
CA ILE A 120 14.25 19.26 -0.36
C ILE A 120 15.24 19.90 0.62
N ASN A 121 15.68 19.17 1.65
CA ASN A 121 16.61 19.67 2.65
C ASN A 121 18.01 20.00 2.08
N THR A 122 18.34 19.55 0.87
CA THR A 122 19.59 19.90 0.19
C THR A 122 19.56 21.24 -0.53
N LEU A 123 18.37 21.84 -0.71
CA LEU A 123 18.21 23.10 -1.43
C LEU A 123 18.77 24.26 -0.60
N THR A 124 19.80 24.93 -1.12
CA THR A 124 20.33 26.19 -0.57
C THR A 124 19.66 27.42 -1.20
N THR A 125 19.08 27.24 -2.37
CA THR A 125 18.36 28.24 -3.18
C THR A 125 17.01 27.69 -3.60
N VAL A 126 16.03 28.56 -3.80
CA VAL A 126 14.68 28.19 -4.28
C VAL A 126 14.50 28.40 -5.79
N GLY A 127 15.62 28.41 -6.53
CA GLY A 127 15.64 28.51 -7.98
C GLY A 127 14.87 27.37 -8.64
N SER A 128 14.17 27.65 -9.74
CA SER A 128 13.30 26.65 -10.38
C SER A 128 14.08 25.42 -10.86
N GLU A 129 15.30 25.62 -11.38
CA GLU A 129 16.15 24.53 -11.88
C GLU A 129 16.64 23.62 -10.74
N ASP A 130 17.04 24.21 -9.60
CA ASP A 130 17.49 23.45 -8.42
C ASP A 130 16.35 22.60 -7.86
N VAL A 131 15.16 23.19 -7.72
CA VAL A 131 13.95 22.48 -7.28
C VAL A 131 13.62 21.34 -8.25
N GLU A 132 13.59 21.60 -9.55
CA GLU A 132 13.25 20.59 -10.54
C GLU A 132 14.25 19.42 -10.53
N LYS A 133 15.55 19.70 -10.38
CA LYS A 133 16.60 18.68 -10.25
C LYS A 133 16.36 17.76 -9.05
N VAL A 134 16.05 18.35 -7.90
CA VAL A 134 15.79 17.64 -6.65
C VAL A 134 14.51 16.79 -6.74
N LEU A 135 13.45 17.32 -7.35
CA LEU A 135 12.19 16.59 -7.57
C LEU A 135 12.36 15.43 -8.57
N LYS A 136 13.20 15.59 -9.60
CA LYS A 136 13.57 14.50 -10.51
C LYS A 136 14.35 13.39 -9.80
N ALA A 137 15.26 13.74 -8.90
CA ALA A 137 16.00 12.77 -8.10
C ALA A 137 15.06 11.96 -7.17
N TYR A 138 14.12 12.65 -6.51
CA TYR A 138 13.04 12.01 -5.75
C TYR A 138 12.27 10.99 -6.63
N THR A 139 11.84 11.40 -7.82
CA THR A 139 11.07 10.52 -8.72
C THR A 139 11.89 9.32 -9.16
N ALA A 140 13.16 9.50 -9.50
CA ALA A 140 14.05 8.42 -9.91
C ALA A 140 14.24 7.36 -8.82
N GLU A 141 14.31 7.77 -7.55
CA GLU A 141 14.41 6.85 -6.41
C GLU A 141 13.08 6.18 -6.07
N ARG A 142 11.96 6.92 -6.12
CA ARG A 142 10.67 6.44 -5.61
C ARG A 142 9.80 5.73 -6.64
N TYR A 143 9.89 6.10 -7.91
CA TYR A 143 9.08 5.48 -8.97
C TYR A 143 9.23 3.95 -9.05
N PRO A 144 10.46 3.37 -9.01
CA PRO A 144 10.61 1.91 -9.03
C PRO A 144 9.99 1.21 -7.81
N VAL A 145 9.98 1.87 -6.65
CA VAL A 145 9.38 1.35 -5.41
C VAL A 145 7.86 1.41 -5.48
N GLY A 146 7.30 2.53 -5.97
CA GLY A 146 5.87 2.66 -6.24
C GLY A 146 5.39 1.59 -7.22
N LYS A 147 6.11 1.43 -8.34
CA LYS A 147 5.83 0.38 -9.33
C LYS A 147 5.84 -1.03 -8.72
N ALA A 148 6.90 -1.37 -7.98
CA ALA A 148 6.98 -2.67 -7.31
C ALA A 148 5.83 -2.88 -6.32
N SER A 149 5.40 -1.84 -5.60
CA SER A 149 4.30 -1.92 -4.63
C SER A 149 2.95 -2.17 -5.30
N VAL A 150 2.70 -1.52 -6.43
CA VAL A 150 1.51 -1.76 -7.27
C VAL A 150 1.51 -3.21 -7.79
N GLU A 151 2.63 -3.68 -8.34
CA GLU A 151 2.78 -5.06 -8.84
C GLU A 151 2.55 -6.10 -7.74
N ILE A 152 3.16 -5.92 -6.57
CA ILE A 152 3.01 -6.82 -5.41
C ILE A 152 1.56 -6.84 -4.92
N SER A 153 0.89 -5.68 -4.89
CA SER A 153 -0.51 -5.59 -4.49
C SER A 153 -1.42 -6.33 -5.46
N ALA A 154 -1.20 -6.13 -6.76
CA ALA A 154 -1.91 -6.85 -7.83
C ALA A 154 -1.71 -8.37 -7.74
N ASP A 155 -0.50 -8.85 -7.46
CA ASP A 155 -0.25 -10.29 -7.26
C ASP A 155 -0.90 -10.82 -5.97
N ARG A 156 -0.91 -10.02 -4.91
CA ARG A 156 -1.57 -10.38 -3.64
C ARG A 156 -3.08 -10.55 -3.81
N SER A 157 -3.72 -9.71 -4.63
CA SER A 157 -5.15 -9.80 -4.93
C SER A 157 -5.57 -11.20 -5.42
N LYS A 158 -4.73 -11.84 -6.24
CA LYS A 158 -4.98 -13.18 -6.79
C LYS A 158 -5.04 -14.25 -5.70
N THR A 159 -4.36 -14.04 -4.58
CA THR A 159 -4.33 -14.99 -3.44
C THR A 159 -5.54 -14.81 -2.51
N ILE A 160 -6.21 -13.66 -2.56
CA ILE A 160 -7.41 -13.35 -1.75
C ILE A 160 -8.68 -13.95 -2.37
N LYS A 161 -8.68 -14.24 -3.67
CA LYS A 161 -9.80 -14.88 -4.37
C LYS A 161 -10.21 -16.21 -3.70
N GLN A 162 -11.48 -16.57 -3.81
CA GLN A 162 -12.03 -17.79 -3.21
C GLN A 162 -12.08 -18.99 -4.17
N ASP A 163 -11.40 -18.90 -5.32
CA ASP A 163 -11.32 -19.99 -6.28
C ASP A 163 -10.39 -21.15 -5.84
N PHE A 164 -10.46 -22.26 -6.57
CA PHE A 164 -9.65 -23.45 -6.30
C PHE A 164 -8.15 -23.17 -6.34
N THR A 165 -7.70 -22.37 -7.31
CA THR A 165 -6.30 -21.93 -7.45
C THR A 165 -5.79 -21.20 -6.22
N ALA A 166 -6.58 -20.28 -5.67
CA ALA A 166 -6.22 -19.54 -4.48
C ALA A 166 -6.26 -20.42 -3.22
N ARG A 167 -7.16 -21.41 -3.15
CA ARG A 167 -7.15 -22.43 -2.07
C ARG A 167 -5.86 -23.26 -2.10
N LEU A 168 -5.45 -23.72 -3.27
CA LEU A 168 -4.20 -24.47 -3.45
C LEU A 168 -2.98 -23.61 -3.08
N MET A 169 -2.90 -22.38 -3.58
CA MET A 169 -1.82 -21.45 -3.26
C MET A 169 -1.75 -21.16 -1.75
N ARG A 170 -2.88 -20.97 -1.07
CA ARG A 170 -2.92 -20.79 0.39
C ARG A 170 -2.42 -22.03 1.14
N ALA A 171 -2.76 -23.23 0.68
CA ALA A 171 -2.27 -24.47 1.27
C ALA A 171 -0.74 -24.58 1.12
N ILE A 172 -0.20 -24.26 -0.06
CA ILE A 172 1.25 -24.23 -0.30
C ILE A 172 1.91 -23.20 0.61
N ILE A 173 1.43 -21.95 0.62
CA ILE A 173 1.98 -20.84 1.41
C ILE A 173 2.01 -21.18 2.91
N LYS A 174 0.99 -21.89 3.42
CA LYS A 174 0.93 -22.32 4.82
C LYS A 174 2.08 -23.24 5.22
N HIS A 175 2.65 -23.98 4.28
CA HIS A 175 3.74 -24.92 4.51
C HIS A 175 5.11 -24.42 4.02
N ILE A 176 5.20 -23.18 3.50
CA ILE A 176 6.48 -22.60 3.08
C ILE A 176 7.38 -22.37 4.32
N PRO A 177 8.64 -22.83 4.29
CA PRO A 177 9.61 -22.52 5.34
C PRO A 177 9.81 -21.02 5.52
N LYS A 178 9.97 -20.55 6.77
CA LYS A 178 10.10 -19.11 7.08
C LYS A 178 11.18 -18.39 6.27
N TRP A 179 12.35 -19.02 6.06
CA TRP A 179 13.44 -18.41 5.29
C TRP A 179 13.02 -18.11 3.84
N LEU A 180 12.28 -19.03 3.22
CA LEU A 180 11.80 -18.88 1.85
C LEU A 180 10.68 -17.84 1.79
N TRP A 181 9.80 -17.83 2.80
CA TRP A 181 8.78 -16.79 2.94
C TRP A 181 9.40 -15.39 3.06
N ILE A 182 10.46 -15.24 3.87
CA ILE A 182 11.23 -13.99 3.99
C ILE A 182 11.87 -13.62 2.65
N ALA A 183 12.48 -14.59 1.95
CA ALA A 183 13.12 -14.33 0.65
C ALA A 183 12.10 -13.85 -0.41
N ILE A 184 10.94 -14.50 -0.50
CA ILE A 184 9.84 -14.12 -1.40
C ILE A 184 9.34 -12.71 -1.11
N ASN A 185 9.17 -12.36 0.17
CA ASN A 185 8.68 -11.05 0.58
C ASN A 185 9.81 -10.01 0.73
N ALA A 186 11.07 -10.35 0.48
CA ALA A 186 12.18 -9.43 0.70
C ALA A 186 12.00 -8.13 -0.10
N LYS A 187 11.55 -8.21 -1.35
CA LYS A 187 11.36 -7.03 -2.21
C LYS A 187 10.44 -5.97 -1.57
N SER A 188 9.39 -6.36 -0.84
CA SER A 188 8.44 -5.42 -0.22
C SER A 188 9.00 -4.72 1.02
N ILE A 189 10.02 -5.28 1.67
CA ILE A 189 10.59 -4.77 2.93
C ILE A 189 12.00 -4.19 2.77
N ARG A 190 12.54 -4.12 1.56
CA ARG A 190 13.90 -3.62 1.31
C ARG A 190 13.98 -2.11 1.16
N SER A 191 12.90 -1.44 0.75
CA SER A 191 12.83 0.02 0.75
C SER A 191 12.39 0.49 2.13
N ARG A 192 13.31 1.11 2.87
CA ARG A 192 13.11 1.56 4.26
C ARG A 192 13.81 2.90 4.48
N PRO A 193 13.40 3.95 3.73
CA PRO A 193 14.08 5.23 3.76
C PRO A 193 14.05 5.82 5.17
N GLN A 194 15.12 6.52 5.53
CA GLN A 194 15.22 7.28 6.77
C GLN A 194 15.48 8.75 6.47
N ILE A 195 15.12 9.63 7.40
CA ILE A 195 15.37 11.06 7.27
C ILE A 195 16.86 11.32 7.48
N SER A 196 17.53 11.92 6.50
CA SER A 196 18.99 12.03 6.44
C SER A 196 19.57 13.01 7.46
N PHE A 197 18.79 14.00 7.86
CA PHE A 197 19.13 15.04 8.84
C PHE A 197 18.60 14.76 10.25
N LEU A 198 18.21 13.50 10.53
CA LEU A 198 17.85 13.02 11.86
C LEU A 198 18.77 11.86 12.30
N PRO A 199 18.82 11.54 13.62
CA PRO A 199 19.46 10.32 14.11
C PRO A 199 18.87 9.08 13.41
N LEU A 200 19.74 8.17 12.98
CA LEU A 200 19.31 6.95 12.32
C LEU A 200 18.69 5.99 13.34
N VAL A 201 17.61 5.35 12.93
CA VAL A 201 17.01 4.23 13.63
C VAL A 201 17.82 2.97 13.32
N GLU A 202 18.15 2.23 14.37
CA GLU A 202 18.82 0.94 14.29
C GLU A 202 18.04 -0.04 13.39
N ASP A 203 18.73 -0.62 12.39
CA ASP A 203 18.14 -1.64 11.54
C ASP A 203 18.13 -3.02 12.23
N LYS A 204 16.95 -3.42 12.74
CA LYS A 204 16.72 -4.74 13.36
C LYS A 204 16.29 -5.82 12.35
N CYS A 205 16.14 -5.47 11.08
CA CYS A 205 15.66 -6.40 10.05
C CYS A 205 16.81 -7.25 9.49
N LYS A 206 16.56 -8.54 9.30
CA LYS A 206 17.54 -9.47 8.70
C LYS A 206 17.69 -9.30 7.19
N VAL A 207 16.80 -8.54 6.54
CA VAL A 207 16.80 -8.38 5.09
C VAL A 207 17.56 -7.12 4.71
N LYS A 208 18.66 -7.28 3.96
CA LYS A 208 19.50 -6.16 3.53
C LYS A 208 18.71 -5.09 2.78
N VAL A 209 18.78 -3.86 3.28
CA VAL A 209 18.16 -2.66 2.69
C VAL A 209 18.64 -2.48 1.24
N PHE A 210 17.78 -1.94 0.37
CA PHE A 210 18.24 -1.43 -0.92
C PHE A 210 19.17 -0.23 -0.75
N HIS A 211 19.93 0.09 -1.79
CA HIS A 211 20.65 1.35 -1.83
C HIS A 211 19.65 2.52 -1.76
N GLN A 212 19.90 3.49 -0.89
CA GLN A 212 19.06 4.67 -0.65
C GLN A 212 19.86 5.93 -0.95
N PRO A 213 19.85 6.40 -2.22
CA PRO A 213 20.57 7.61 -2.64
C PRO A 213 20.22 8.81 -1.76
N SER A 214 18.94 9.08 -1.53
CA SER A 214 18.48 10.18 -0.69
C SER A 214 19.06 10.14 0.71
N LEU A 215 19.19 8.97 1.33
CA LEU A 215 19.79 8.86 2.66
C LEU A 215 21.30 9.14 2.62
N LYS A 216 22.02 8.56 1.65
CA LYS A 216 23.48 8.64 1.58
C LYS A 216 23.96 10.02 1.13
N ASP A 217 23.33 10.57 0.08
CA ASP A 217 23.83 11.74 -0.63
C ASP A 217 23.41 13.05 0.05
N THR A 218 22.35 13.02 0.86
CA THR A 218 21.82 14.22 1.53
C THR A 218 22.17 14.29 3.03
N ARG A 219 22.85 13.27 3.56
CA ARG A 219 23.19 13.22 4.99
C ARG A 219 24.30 14.23 5.32
N PRO A 220 24.14 15.05 6.36
CA PRO A 220 25.19 15.96 6.82
C PRO A 220 26.47 15.21 7.20
N LYS A 221 27.63 15.78 6.85
CA LYS A 221 28.95 15.13 7.04
C LYS A 221 29.28 14.88 8.52
N ASP A 222 28.83 15.76 9.39
CA ASP A 222 28.96 15.66 10.85
C ASP A 222 28.10 14.54 11.46
N MET A 223 27.08 14.07 10.72
CA MET A 223 26.22 12.96 11.11
C MET A 223 26.51 11.66 10.34
N ALA A 224 27.49 11.66 9.44
CA ALA A 224 27.83 10.50 8.64
C ALA A 224 28.32 9.35 9.54
N VAL A 225 27.51 8.29 9.60
CA VAL A 225 27.93 6.98 10.09
C VAL A 225 28.32 6.20 8.84
N ASP A 226 29.31 5.32 8.88
CA ASP A 226 29.57 4.42 7.76
C ASP A 226 28.33 3.52 7.54
N VAL A 227 27.47 3.89 6.57
CA VAL A 227 26.22 3.18 6.19
C VAL A 227 26.50 2.15 5.11
#